data_AF-A0A1V5UNL7-F1
#
_entry.id   AF-A0A1V5UNL7-F1
#
_cell.length_a   1.000
_cell.length_b   1.000
_cell.length_c   1.000
_cell.angle_alpha   90.00
_cell.angle_beta   90.00
_cell.angle_gamma   90.00
#
_symmetry.space_group_name_H-M   'P 1'
#
loop_
_entity.id
_entity.type
_entity.pdbx_description
1 polymer ?
#
loop_
_entity_poly.entity_id
_entity_poly.type
_entity_poly.pdbx_seq_one_letter_code
_entity_poly.pdbx_strand_id
1 'polypeptide(L)'
;MIKSKNKIKIFTVLSVLFSLALLVSEPLYAKAPTTFLAPGYQSINTDVQKSLIPAGFLINELKTDENKIVEVKPGFDQLETRYKSAFVSVAVEPQRYNLTDMVDYLKNSEVVADSVKLRHIARMKKLELINASGDTQYGEYYKKYVMTPILICPFGSGGCAMSHSSSYMGYKSNIEYFFNSYIKITDGIAKVADRIKNDTLCLGFAHENAHAMMLDMYLKDWRLLRSVSTSGHDGPIVSDRHMAYTEGWAEAFEAIYGQLNPLLLKESEREKYAISEFQFTRQDPVRRDRYIWQNYKGKKSGILKNGLQLISTEGAVAGLFFDIMTSRKIESPFLKSITVMYKYKPSDFIQFIKCWVKEFGADKQVLYRILLEETRYVTMSNEARKLYYDYYQAGVKFKQGKLDKNASELIRNKWLTFKEELFKKAMQSDNIDSNIGPDLWINLKIPSKDNKPDRDENINISLFEPENWLLNKFEAAGITEAEVLEFIKAREAVGVLPYKTATEALEAILGAEKTAAFKAKYKASDMTE
;
A
#
# COMPACT_ATOMS: atom_id res chain seq x y z
N MET A 1 -10.00 -60.81 -36.09
CA MET A 1 -9.41 -59.46 -35.93
C MET A 1 -9.77 -58.91 -34.55
N ILE A 2 -8.87 -59.08 -33.59
CA ILE A 2 -8.98 -58.60 -32.22
C ILE A 2 -8.22 -57.27 -32.14
N LYS A 3 -8.89 -56.14 -31.86
CA LYS A 3 -8.29 -54.89 -31.33
C LYS A 3 -9.37 -53.84 -31.06
N SER A 4 -9.87 -53.75 -29.82
CA SER A 4 -10.39 -52.47 -29.27
C SER A 4 -10.59 -52.43 -27.73
N LYS A 5 -10.22 -53.44 -26.95
CA LYS A 5 -10.49 -53.43 -25.50
C LYS A 5 -9.42 -52.77 -24.60
N ASN A 6 -8.25 -52.40 -25.15
CA ASN A 6 -7.15 -51.83 -24.35
C ASN A 6 -7.10 -50.29 -24.25
N LYS A 7 -7.84 -49.55 -25.09
CA LYS A 7 -7.84 -48.07 -25.02
C LYS A 7 -8.80 -47.49 -23.98
N ILE A 8 -9.86 -48.21 -23.61
CA ILE A 8 -10.85 -47.73 -22.66
C ILE A 8 -10.34 -47.85 -21.21
N LYS A 9 -9.57 -48.89 -20.87
CA LYS A 9 -9.00 -49.06 -19.52
C LYS A 9 -7.94 -48.02 -19.17
N ILE A 10 -7.18 -47.50 -20.14
CA ILE A 10 -6.13 -46.49 -19.89
C ILE A 10 -6.76 -45.12 -19.61
N PHE A 11 -7.86 -44.76 -20.28
CA PHE A 11 -8.55 -43.49 -20.04
C PHE A 11 -9.27 -43.47 -18.69
N THR A 12 -9.88 -44.59 -18.26
CA THR A 12 -10.54 -44.66 -16.95
C THR A 12 -9.54 -44.68 -15.79
N VAL A 13 -8.37 -45.32 -15.94
CA VAL A 13 -7.33 -45.32 -14.91
C VAL A 13 -6.64 -43.95 -14.78
N LEU A 14 -6.40 -43.23 -15.88
CA LEU A 14 -5.89 -41.84 -15.82
C LEU A 14 -6.92 -40.87 -15.22
N SER A 15 -8.21 -41.04 -15.52
CA SER A 15 -9.27 -40.19 -14.97
C SER A 15 -9.46 -40.42 -13.47
N VAL A 16 -9.34 -41.67 -13.00
CA VAL A 16 -9.41 -42.02 -11.57
C VAL A 16 -8.14 -41.59 -10.83
N LEU A 17 -6.95 -41.64 -11.44
CA LEU A 17 -5.72 -41.08 -10.85
C LEU A 17 -5.72 -39.54 -10.79
N PHE A 18 -6.31 -38.86 -11.78
CA PHE A 18 -6.50 -37.40 -11.73
C PHE A 18 -7.56 -37.00 -10.69
N SER A 19 -8.58 -37.84 -10.50
CA SER A 19 -9.63 -37.63 -9.49
C SER A 19 -9.14 -37.94 -8.07
N LEU A 20 -8.29 -38.96 -7.87
CA LEU A 20 -7.65 -39.23 -6.58
C LEU A 20 -6.53 -38.22 -6.26
N ALA A 21 -5.80 -37.69 -7.25
CA ALA A 21 -4.85 -36.59 -7.01
C ALA A 21 -5.55 -35.27 -6.61
N LEU A 22 -6.84 -35.12 -6.94
CA LEU A 22 -7.69 -34.03 -6.46
C LEU A 22 -8.38 -34.30 -5.12
N LEU A 23 -8.29 -35.54 -4.60
CA LEU A 23 -8.95 -35.97 -3.34
C LEU A 23 -7.95 -36.35 -2.23
N VAL A 24 -6.64 -36.29 -2.50
CA VAL A 24 -5.58 -36.39 -1.47
C VAL A 24 -4.73 -35.10 -1.42
N SER A 25 -5.28 -33.98 -1.89
CA SER A 25 -4.88 -32.72 -1.26
C SER A 25 -5.53 -32.74 0.12
N GLU A 26 -4.75 -33.12 1.14
CA GLU A 26 -4.97 -32.55 2.47
C GLU A 26 -5.33 -31.07 2.27
N PRO A 27 -6.26 -30.50 3.05
CA PRO A 27 -6.49 -29.06 2.96
C PRO A 27 -5.12 -28.42 3.10
N LEU A 28 -4.63 -27.83 2.00
CA LEU A 28 -3.43 -27.03 1.98
C LEU A 28 -3.82 -25.84 2.86
N TYR A 29 -3.68 -26.00 4.18
CA TYR A 29 -3.55 -24.88 5.08
C TYR A 29 -2.46 -24.05 4.44
N ALA A 30 -2.87 -22.92 3.86
CA ALA A 30 -1.95 -22.04 3.17
C ALA A 30 -0.84 -21.73 4.18
N LYS A 31 0.39 -22.16 3.86
CA LYS A 31 1.52 -22.06 4.79
C LYS A 31 1.62 -20.61 5.25
N ALA A 32 1.84 -20.40 6.55
CA ALA A 32 1.94 -19.08 7.14
C ALA A 32 2.90 -18.18 6.32
N PRO A 33 2.56 -16.92 6.02
CA PRO A 33 3.36 -16.06 5.15
C PRO A 33 4.85 -15.99 5.50
N THR A 34 5.22 -16.00 6.78
CA THR A 34 6.63 -16.07 7.19
C THR A 34 7.42 -17.21 6.54
N THR A 35 6.79 -18.34 6.21
CA THR A 35 7.47 -19.52 5.62
C THR A 35 8.11 -19.24 4.27
N PHE A 36 7.54 -18.34 3.46
CA PHE A 36 8.10 -17.96 2.15
C PHE A 36 8.64 -16.53 2.14
N LEU A 37 8.13 -15.65 3.00
CA LEU A 37 8.64 -14.28 3.14
C LEU A 37 10.01 -14.24 3.83
N ALA A 38 10.20 -15.06 4.87
CA ALA A 38 11.43 -15.11 5.67
C ALA A 38 11.80 -16.58 6.03
N PRO A 39 12.12 -17.42 5.03
CA PRO A 39 12.37 -18.85 5.24
C PRO A 39 13.54 -19.13 6.20
N GLY A 40 14.54 -18.25 6.27
CA GLY A 40 15.67 -18.39 7.20
C GLY A 40 15.34 -18.17 8.69
N TYR A 41 14.14 -17.66 9.01
CA TYR A 41 13.78 -17.22 10.36
C TYR A 41 12.66 -18.07 11.00
N GLN A 42 12.46 -19.29 10.50
CA GLN A 42 11.39 -20.16 11.02
C GLN A 42 11.60 -20.54 12.49
N SER A 43 12.85 -20.69 12.92
CA SER A 43 13.23 -21.01 14.30
C SER A 43 12.99 -19.88 15.32
N ILE A 44 12.69 -18.66 14.86
CA ILE A 44 12.38 -17.55 15.75
C ILE A 44 11.02 -17.81 16.42
N ASN A 45 11.06 -18.12 17.72
CA ASN A 45 9.87 -18.24 18.54
C ASN A 45 9.44 -16.85 19.01
N THR A 46 8.32 -16.39 18.46
CA THR A 46 7.70 -15.14 18.87
C THR A 46 6.47 -15.47 19.68
N ASP A 47 6.57 -15.41 21.00
CA ASP A 47 5.43 -15.61 21.89
C ASP A 47 4.51 -14.38 21.78
N VAL A 48 3.45 -14.50 20.98
CA VAL A 48 2.49 -13.41 20.74
C VAL A 48 1.86 -12.91 22.04
N GLN A 49 1.70 -13.79 23.04
CA GLN A 49 1.15 -13.43 24.35
C GLN A 49 2.03 -12.42 25.09
N LYS A 50 3.36 -12.51 24.90
CA LYS A 50 4.37 -11.59 25.46
C LYS A 50 4.70 -10.43 24.54
N SER A 51 4.35 -10.54 23.27
CA SER A 51 4.72 -9.57 22.24
C SER A 51 3.64 -8.53 21.98
N LEU A 52 2.45 -8.66 22.58
CA LEU A 52 1.38 -7.66 22.52
C LEU A 52 1.10 -7.11 23.92
N ILE A 53 1.23 -5.79 24.06
CA ILE A 53 0.89 -5.09 25.31
C ILE A 53 -0.27 -4.14 25.03
N PRO A 54 -1.47 -4.43 25.54
CA PRO A 54 -2.52 -3.43 25.65
C PRO A 54 -2.05 -2.31 26.57
N ALA A 55 -2.12 -1.07 26.11
CA ALA A 55 -1.67 0.07 26.88
C ALA A 55 -2.61 1.27 26.76
N GLY A 56 -2.65 2.04 27.83
CA GLY A 56 -3.27 3.35 27.88
C GLY A 56 -2.19 4.42 27.97
N PHE A 57 -2.45 5.56 27.35
CA PHE A 57 -1.69 6.77 27.66
C PHE A 57 -2.36 7.42 28.86
N LEU A 58 -1.59 8.11 29.68
CA LEU A 58 -2.11 8.92 30.80
C LEU A 58 -3.02 10.08 30.34
N ILE A 59 -3.42 10.10 29.07
CA ILE A 59 -3.91 11.28 28.37
C ILE A 59 -5.42 11.42 28.32
N ASN A 60 -6.22 10.35 28.32
CA ASN A 60 -7.66 10.54 28.25
C ASN A 60 -8.49 9.42 28.89
N GLU A 61 -8.05 8.16 28.87
CA GLU A 61 -8.96 7.05 29.20
C GLU A 61 -8.73 6.44 30.58
N LEU A 62 -7.62 6.77 31.23
CA LEU A 62 -7.30 6.32 32.59
C LEU A 62 -7.79 7.28 33.69
N LYS A 63 -8.31 8.47 33.32
CA LYS A 63 -8.78 9.51 34.25
C LYS A 63 -7.75 9.80 35.38
N THR A 64 -6.48 9.91 35.01
CA THR A 64 -5.39 10.28 35.93
C THR A 64 -4.96 11.71 35.64
N ASP A 65 -4.87 12.56 36.66
CA ASP A 65 -4.79 14.02 36.53
C ASP A 65 -3.47 14.60 35.98
N GLU A 66 -2.56 13.81 35.39
CA GLU A 66 -1.33 14.34 34.80
C GLU A 66 -0.94 13.63 33.50
N ASN A 67 -1.07 14.36 32.38
CA ASN A 67 -0.43 14.05 31.11
C ASN A 67 1.09 14.08 31.27
N LYS A 68 1.72 12.94 31.46
CA LYS A 68 3.18 12.90 31.51
C LYS A 68 3.76 12.71 30.12
N ILE A 69 4.03 13.83 29.46
CA ILE A 69 4.92 13.90 28.29
C ILE A 69 6.32 14.18 28.81
N VAL A 70 7.29 13.40 28.35
CA VAL A 70 8.71 13.57 28.71
C VAL A 70 9.53 13.86 27.47
N GLU A 71 10.66 14.53 27.63
CA GLU A 71 11.65 14.63 26.57
C GLU A 71 12.21 13.23 26.27
N VAL A 72 12.42 12.94 24.98
CA VAL A 72 13.07 11.70 24.55
C VAL A 72 14.52 11.74 25.00
N LYS A 73 14.96 10.67 25.69
CA LYS A 73 16.31 10.59 26.25
C LYS A 73 17.36 10.82 25.16
N PRO A 74 18.39 11.64 25.43
CA PRO A 74 19.48 11.83 24.48
C PRO A 74 20.14 10.52 24.07
N GLY A 75 20.67 10.49 22.83
CA GLY A 75 21.35 9.32 22.28
C GLY A 75 20.46 8.52 21.34
N PHE A 76 20.49 7.19 21.47
CA PHE A 76 19.90 6.29 20.48
C PHE A 76 18.36 6.33 20.41
N ASP A 77 17.67 6.65 21.50
CA ASP A 77 16.20 6.83 21.47
C ASP A 77 15.79 7.92 20.48
N GLN A 78 16.58 9.00 20.37
CA GLN A 78 16.35 10.10 19.41
C GLN A 78 16.62 9.69 17.96
N LEU A 79 17.37 8.59 17.71
CA LEU A 79 17.50 8.01 16.38
C LEU A 79 16.27 7.16 16.01
N GLU A 80 15.61 6.60 17.02
CA GLU A 80 14.44 5.73 16.90
C GLU A 80 13.11 6.48 16.97
N THR A 81 13.11 7.82 16.84
CA THR A 81 11.86 8.59 16.77
C THR A 81 12.03 9.87 15.94
N ARG A 82 10.89 10.38 15.46
CA ARG A 82 10.78 11.68 14.79
C ARG A 82 10.47 12.83 15.74
N TYR A 83 10.08 12.53 16.98
CA TYR A 83 9.61 13.52 17.95
C TYR A 83 10.64 13.76 19.04
N LYS A 84 10.69 15.00 19.54
CA LYS A 84 11.53 15.35 20.70
C LYS A 84 10.91 14.93 22.04
N SER A 85 9.65 14.52 22.01
CA SER A 85 8.87 14.15 23.19
C SER A 85 8.23 12.78 23.02
N ALA A 86 8.08 12.05 24.12
CA ALA A 86 7.39 10.77 24.20
C ALA A 86 6.32 10.79 25.27
N PHE A 87 5.26 10.00 25.06
CA PHE A 87 4.26 9.73 26.09
C PHE A 87 4.82 8.79 27.17
N VAL A 88 4.30 8.88 28.38
CA VAL A 88 4.43 7.80 29.36
C VAL A 88 3.18 6.93 29.28
N SER A 89 3.35 5.69 28.84
CA SER A 89 2.29 4.68 28.75
C SER A 89 2.33 3.71 29.91
N VAL A 90 1.16 3.16 30.24
CA VAL A 90 1.00 2.09 31.23
C VAL A 90 0.28 0.90 30.61
N ALA A 91 0.67 -0.31 31.00
CA ALA A 91 -0.05 -1.51 30.63
C ALA A 91 -1.46 -1.46 31.24
N VAL A 92 -2.47 -1.89 30.47
CA VAL A 92 -3.85 -1.94 30.93
C VAL A 92 -4.31 -3.37 31.14
N GLU A 93 -5.05 -3.59 32.21
CA GLU A 93 -5.71 -4.86 32.51
C GLU A 93 -6.96 -5.01 31.63
N PRO A 94 -7.02 -5.98 30.70
CA PRO A 94 -8.11 -6.06 29.73
C PRO A 94 -9.50 -6.16 30.37
N GLN A 95 -9.62 -6.87 31.49
CA GLN A 95 -10.88 -7.09 32.20
C GLN A 95 -11.46 -5.79 32.74
N ARG A 96 -10.61 -4.87 33.20
CA ARG A 96 -11.04 -3.58 33.77
C ARG A 96 -11.68 -2.66 32.74
N TYR A 97 -11.36 -2.84 31.45
CA TYR A 97 -11.75 -1.94 30.37
C TYR A 97 -12.60 -2.62 29.29
N ASN A 98 -13.16 -3.81 29.56
CA ASN A 98 -13.96 -4.60 28.61
C ASN A 98 -13.22 -4.90 27.29
N LEU A 99 -11.91 -5.18 27.37
CA LEU A 99 -11.05 -5.44 26.22
C LEU A 99 -10.74 -6.92 26.03
N THR A 100 -11.23 -7.79 26.92
CA THR A 100 -10.89 -9.22 26.98
C THR A 100 -11.06 -9.89 25.62
N ASP A 101 -12.23 -9.75 24.98
CA ASP A 101 -12.51 -10.40 23.69
C ASP A 101 -11.52 -9.99 22.59
N MET A 102 -11.19 -8.69 22.51
CA MET A 102 -10.24 -8.17 21.53
C MET A 102 -8.82 -8.68 21.81
N VAL A 103 -8.38 -8.61 23.06
CA VAL A 103 -7.03 -9.01 23.47
C VAL A 103 -6.85 -10.52 23.29
N ASP A 104 -7.84 -11.31 23.69
CA ASP A 104 -7.85 -12.76 23.52
C ASP A 104 -7.87 -13.15 22.04
N TYR A 105 -8.69 -12.49 21.22
CA TYR A 105 -8.69 -12.71 19.78
C TYR A 105 -7.30 -12.46 19.18
N LEU A 106 -6.69 -11.30 19.44
CA LEU A 106 -5.41 -10.92 18.85
C LEU A 106 -4.28 -11.88 19.26
N LYS A 107 -4.28 -12.30 20.53
CA LYS A 107 -3.27 -13.22 21.06
C LYS A 107 -3.45 -14.67 20.62
N ASN A 108 -4.63 -15.04 20.14
CA ASN A 108 -4.91 -16.39 19.63
C ASN A 108 -4.97 -16.45 18.09
N SER A 109 -4.88 -15.31 17.40
CA SER A 109 -4.89 -15.26 15.94
C SER A 109 -3.54 -15.63 15.34
N GLU A 110 -3.52 -16.64 14.47
CA GLU A 110 -2.33 -17.07 13.73
C GLU A 110 -1.80 -15.96 12.81
N VAL A 111 -2.69 -15.19 12.18
CA VAL A 111 -2.35 -14.03 11.33
C VAL A 111 -1.61 -12.97 12.15
N VAL A 112 -2.12 -12.66 13.34
CA VAL A 112 -1.48 -11.68 14.23
C VAL A 112 -0.12 -12.21 14.68
N ALA A 113 -0.04 -13.46 15.14
CA ALA A 113 1.23 -14.07 15.56
C ALA A 113 2.29 -14.03 14.44
N ASP A 114 1.91 -14.37 13.21
CA ASP A 114 2.79 -14.35 12.03
C ASP A 114 3.22 -12.91 11.66
N SER A 115 2.30 -11.94 11.70
CA SER A 115 2.61 -10.53 11.44
C SER A 115 3.56 -9.94 12.50
N VAL A 116 3.33 -10.24 13.78
CA VAL A 116 4.22 -9.84 14.88
C VAL A 116 5.62 -10.43 14.67
N LYS A 117 5.70 -11.71 14.29
CA LYS A 117 6.97 -12.38 13.95
C LYS A 117 7.69 -11.66 12.81
N LEU A 118 6.98 -11.24 11.74
CA LEU A 118 7.58 -10.46 10.65
C LEU A 118 8.18 -9.13 11.13
N ARG A 119 7.54 -8.42 12.06
CA ARG A 119 8.12 -7.18 12.61
C ARG A 119 9.40 -7.42 13.39
N HIS A 120 9.44 -8.47 14.22
CA HIS A 120 10.69 -8.85 14.88
C HIS A 120 11.77 -9.26 13.89
N ILE A 121 11.43 -10.00 12.84
CA ILE A 121 12.37 -10.35 11.76
C ILE A 121 12.89 -9.09 11.05
N ALA A 122 12.03 -8.11 10.75
CA ALA A 122 12.46 -6.84 10.16
C ALA A 122 13.47 -6.11 11.06
N ARG A 123 13.22 -6.09 12.37
CA ARG A 123 14.15 -5.51 13.34
C ARG A 123 15.45 -6.32 13.45
N MET A 124 15.40 -7.65 13.46
CA MET A 124 16.61 -8.49 13.39
C MET A 124 17.41 -8.17 12.14
N LYS A 125 16.74 -8.01 10.99
CA LYS A 125 17.42 -7.66 9.74
C LYS A 125 18.07 -6.28 9.80
N LYS A 126 17.40 -5.29 10.39
CA LYS A 126 18.00 -3.97 10.64
C LYS A 126 19.22 -4.07 11.56
N LEU A 127 19.17 -4.87 12.64
CA LEU A 127 20.32 -5.10 13.51
C LEU A 127 21.51 -5.70 12.76
N GLU A 128 21.28 -6.70 11.90
CA GLU A 128 22.33 -7.26 11.05
C GLU A 128 23.00 -6.19 10.19
N LEU A 129 22.20 -5.30 9.61
CA LEU A 129 22.68 -4.21 8.75
C LEU A 129 23.44 -3.14 9.52
N ILE A 130 23.02 -2.82 10.75
CA ILE A 130 23.75 -1.93 11.67
C ILE A 130 25.10 -2.55 12.04
N ASN A 131 25.12 -3.83 12.40
CA ASN A 131 26.36 -4.51 12.75
C ASN A 131 27.31 -4.58 11.55
N ALA A 132 26.78 -4.81 10.35
CA ALA A 132 27.56 -4.83 9.11
C ALA A 132 28.11 -3.45 8.71
N SER A 133 27.53 -2.34 9.18
CA SER A 133 28.07 -0.99 8.95
C SER A 133 29.25 -0.64 9.87
N GLY A 134 29.47 -1.43 10.93
CA GLY A 134 30.50 -1.19 11.94
C GLY A 134 30.06 -0.28 13.09
N ASP A 135 28.80 0.15 13.15
CA ASP A 135 28.26 0.95 14.26
C ASP A 135 27.90 0.08 15.46
N THR A 136 28.93 -0.37 16.17
CA THR A 136 28.81 -1.31 17.29
C THR A 136 28.02 -0.74 18.47
N GLN A 137 28.13 0.57 18.73
CA GLN A 137 27.41 1.21 19.83
C GLN A 137 25.90 1.22 19.58
N TYR A 138 25.50 1.60 18.36
CA TYR A 138 24.09 1.57 17.98
C TYR A 138 23.57 0.14 17.89
N GLY A 139 24.39 -0.81 17.41
CA GLY A 139 24.05 -2.24 17.38
C GLY A 139 23.71 -2.80 18.76
N GLU A 140 24.56 -2.55 19.77
CA GLU A 140 24.31 -3.01 21.15
C GLU A 140 23.09 -2.35 21.79
N TYR A 141 22.81 -1.09 21.47
CA TYR A 141 21.55 -0.46 21.86
C TYR A 141 20.36 -1.14 21.18
N TYR A 142 20.40 -1.25 19.84
CA TYR A 142 19.27 -1.69 19.03
C TYR A 142 18.93 -3.16 19.24
N LYS A 143 19.91 -3.98 19.66
CA LYS A 143 19.69 -5.35 20.12
C LYS A 143 18.62 -5.47 21.20
N LYS A 144 18.50 -4.47 22.09
CA LYS A 144 17.44 -4.41 23.11
C LYS A 144 16.06 -4.11 22.53
N TYR A 145 16.02 -3.45 21.36
CA TYR A 145 14.81 -3.04 20.66
C TYR A 145 14.21 -4.15 19.78
N VAL A 146 15.03 -5.11 19.33
CA VAL A 146 14.61 -6.16 18.38
C VAL A 146 13.35 -6.90 18.82
N MET A 147 13.31 -7.30 20.10
CA MET A 147 12.21 -8.06 20.70
C MET A 147 11.27 -7.20 21.55
N THR A 148 11.34 -5.86 21.43
CA THR A 148 10.41 -4.98 22.12
C THR A 148 8.98 -5.31 21.70
N PRO A 149 8.04 -5.46 22.64
CA PRO A 149 6.65 -5.75 22.31
C PRO A 149 6.01 -4.70 21.38
N ILE A 150 4.84 -5.02 20.85
CA ILE A 150 4.00 -4.10 20.09
C ILE A 150 2.93 -3.55 21.03
N LEU A 151 2.90 -2.24 21.13
CA LEU A 151 1.91 -1.52 21.92
C LEU A 151 0.58 -1.45 21.15
N ILE A 152 -0.50 -1.90 21.78
CA ILE A 152 -1.85 -1.74 21.27
C ILE A 152 -2.58 -0.72 22.12
N CYS A 153 -3.08 0.34 21.51
CA CYS A 153 -3.91 1.35 22.17
C CYS A 153 -5.38 1.13 21.80
N PRO A 154 -6.20 0.57 22.69
CA PRO A 154 -7.60 0.27 22.41
C PRO A 154 -8.55 1.46 22.63
N PHE A 155 -7.99 2.66 22.77
CA PHE A 155 -8.72 3.81 23.26
C PHE A 155 -8.82 4.96 22.24
N GLY A 156 -9.90 5.74 22.34
CA GLY A 156 -10.27 6.80 21.40
C GLY A 156 -11.26 6.34 20.32
N SER A 157 -11.28 7.04 19.18
CA SER A 157 -12.14 6.73 18.03
C SER A 157 -11.38 6.68 16.71
N GLY A 158 -11.91 5.99 15.69
CA GLY A 158 -11.39 6.08 14.32
C GLY A 158 -10.85 4.79 13.72
N GLY A 159 -11.23 3.62 14.22
CA GLY A 159 -10.84 2.34 13.61
C GLY A 159 -9.45 1.83 14.02
N CYS A 160 -8.82 1.08 13.13
CA CYS A 160 -7.40 0.70 13.24
C CYS A 160 -6.53 1.79 12.60
N ALA A 161 -5.44 2.15 13.28
CA ALA A 161 -4.47 3.10 12.74
C ALA A 161 -3.11 2.96 13.44
N MET A 162 -2.01 3.13 12.70
CA MET A 162 -0.67 3.23 13.26
C MET A 162 -0.37 4.68 13.68
N SER A 163 0.03 4.86 14.93
CA SER A 163 0.53 6.15 15.42
C SER A 163 2.05 6.19 15.44
N HIS A 164 2.61 7.27 14.92
CA HIS A 164 4.04 7.56 14.93
C HIS A 164 4.56 8.08 16.27
N SER A 165 3.67 8.33 17.24
CA SER A 165 4.06 8.95 18.51
C SER A 165 4.85 7.96 19.36
N SER A 166 5.97 8.42 19.88
CA SER A 166 6.82 7.62 20.76
C SER A 166 6.25 7.51 22.17
N SER A 167 6.60 6.43 22.85
CA SER A 167 6.16 6.17 24.22
C SER A 167 7.24 5.47 25.03
N TYR A 168 7.29 5.76 26.33
CA TYR A 168 8.00 4.96 27.33
C TYR A 168 7.00 4.18 28.18
N MET A 169 7.27 2.90 28.38
CA MET A 169 6.61 2.10 29.42
C MET A 169 7.62 1.75 30.49
N GLY A 170 7.22 1.88 31.77
CA GLY A 170 8.14 1.68 32.89
C GLY A 170 9.21 2.77 33.00
N TYR A 171 8.90 4.00 32.61
CA TYR A 171 9.83 5.15 32.66
C TYR A 171 10.43 5.34 34.06
N LYS A 172 11.78 5.36 34.16
CA LYS A 172 12.55 5.38 35.42
C LYS A 172 12.35 4.15 36.32
N SER A 173 11.90 3.04 35.77
CA SER A 173 11.88 1.72 36.43
C SER A 173 13.03 0.84 35.94
N ASN A 174 13.17 -0.34 36.55
CA ASN A 174 14.18 -1.33 36.15
C ASN A 174 13.85 -2.04 34.82
N ILE A 175 12.61 -1.91 34.32
CA ILE A 175 12.16 -2.51 33.04
C ILE A 175 11.53 -1.38 32.22
N GLU A 176 12.39 -0.68 31.47
CA GLU A 176 11.95 0.41 30.60
C GLU A 176 11.92 -0.04 29.13
N TYR A 177 10.78 0.13 28.49
CA TYR A 177 10.63 -0.07 27.04
C TYR A 177 10.41 1.28 26.38
N PHE A 178 11.15 1.52 25.30
CA PHE A 178 10.88 2.60 24.36
C PHE A 178 10.10 2.04 23.17
N PHE A 179 9.07 2.75 22.73
CA PHE A 179 8.29 2.42 21.54
C PHE A 179 8.31 3.63 20.61
N ASN A 180 8.63 3.42 19.34
CA ASN A 180 8.55 4.46 18.32
C ASN A 180 7.14 4.61 17.71
N SER A 181 6.26 3.64 17.96
CA SER A 181 4.91 3.60 17.45
C SER A 181 4.01 2.71 18.29
N TYR A 182 2.71 2.86 18.06
CA TYR A 182 1.68 1.98 18.59
C TYR A 182 0.55 1.80 17.58
N ILE A 183 -0.15 0.67 17.70
CA ILE A 183 -1.31 0.37 16.87
C ILE A 183 -2.55 0.73 17.67
N LYS A 184 -3.31 1.71 17.19
CA LYS A 184 -4.63 2.02 17.73
C LYS A 184 -5.65 1.04 17.18
N ILE A 185 -6.51 0.50 18.04
CA ILE A 185 -7.61 -0.39 17.66
C ILE A 185 -8.88 0.09 18.36
N THR A 186 -9.73 0.77 17.62
CA THR A 186 -10.98 1.34 18.15
C THR A 186 -12.12 1.08 17.20
N ASP A 187 -13.35 1.31 17.65
CA ASP A 187 -14.49 1.35 16.74
C ASP A 187 -14.30 2.45 15.69
N GLY A 188 -14.67 2.13 14.46
CA GLY A 188 -14.69 3.07 13.34
C GLY A 188 -15.93 2.84 12.49
N ILE A 189 -15.75 2.83 11.16
CA ILE A 189 -16.82 2.45 10.22
C ILE A 189 -17.35 1.04 10.53
N ALA A 190 -16.47 0.12 10.94
CA ALA A 190 -16.83 -1.19 11.46
C ALA A 190 -16.48 -1.28 12.95
N LYS A 191 -17.34 -1.96 13.72
CA LYS A 191 -17.10 -2.20 15.15
C LYS A 191 -16.05 -3.29 15.36
N VAL A 192 -15.26 -3.18 16.42
CA VAL A 192 -14.25 -4.18 16.79
C VAL A 192 -14.89 -5.55 16.99
N ALA A 193 -16.06 -5.62 17.64
CA ALA A 193 -16.78 -6.87 17.88
C ALA A 193 -17.16 -7.59 16.57
N ASP A 194 -17.63 -6.86 15.56
CA ASP A 194 -17.97 -7.43 14.25
C ASP A 194 -16.72 -7.94 13.54
N ARG A 195 -15.61 -7.18 13.64
CA ARG A 195 -14.33 -7.54 13.03
C ARG A 195 -13.66 -8.76 13.66
N ILE A 196 -13.88 -8.99 14.95
CA ILE A 196 -13.50 -10.24 15.63
C ILE A 196 -14.32 -11.39 15.06
N LYS A 197 -15.64 -11.23 14.98
CA LYS A 197 -16.57 -12.27 14.53
C LYS A 197 -16.32 -12.72 13.09
N ASN A 198 -15.94 -11.81 12.21
CA ASN A 198 -15.68 -12.10 10.79
C ASN A 198 -14.18 -12.22 10.45
N ASP A 199 -13.31 -12.23 11.46
CA ASP A 199 -11.86 -12.42 11.32
C ASP A 199 -11.18 -11.38 10.41
N THR A 200 -11.68 -10.13 10.40
CA THR A 200 -11.08 -9.00 9.67
C THR A 200 -10.29 -8.05 10.57
N LEU A 201 -10.34 -8.25 11.90
CA LEU A 201 -9.54 -7.46 12.83
C LEU A 201 -8.05 -7.76 12.66
N CYS A 202 -7.67 -9.03 12.48
CA CYS A 202 -6.28 -9.44 12.26
C CYS A 202 -5.67 -8.80 11.00
N LEU A 203 -6.47 -8.55 9.96
CA LEU A 203 -6.02 -7.90 8.73
C LEU A 203 -5.71 -6.42 8.94
N GLY A 204 -6.57 -5.69 9.67
CA GLY A 204 -6.25 -4.32 10.05
C GLY A 204 -5.04 -4.25 10.97
N PHE A 205 -4.88 -5.19 11.89
CA PHE A 205 -3.65 -5.27 12.67
C PHE A 205 -2.43 -5.47 11.77
N ALA A 206 -2.49 -6.39 10.80
CA ALA A 206 -1.39 -6.66 9.88
C ALA A 206 -1.04 -5.45 9.02
N HIS A 207 -2.03 -4.68 8.56
CA HIS A 207 -1.86 -3.40 7.88
C HIS A 207 -1.07 -2.40 8.74
N GLU A 208 -1.57 -2.10 9.94
CA GLU A 208 -0.92 -1.12 10.81
C GLU A 208 0.47 -1.57 11.27
N ASN A 209 0.65 -2.88 11.45
CA ASN A 209 1.94 -3.44 11.79
C ASN A 209 2.94 -3.36 10.62
N ALA A 210 2.47 -3.47 9.37
CA ALA A 210 3.31 -3.25 8.18
C ALA A 210 3.76 -1.79 8.06
N HIS A 211 2.88 -0.82 8.32
CA HIS A 211 3.26 0.59 8.49
C HIS A 211 4.35 0.76 9.55
N ALA A 212 4.17 0.10 10.71
CA ALA A 212 5.13 0.16 11.79
C ALA A 212 6.49 -0.50 11.44
N MET A 213 6.50 -1.57 10.62
CA MET A 213 7.74 -2.16 10.07
C MET A 213 8.47 -1.19 9.15
N MET A 214 7.74 -0.49 8.27
CA MET A 214 8.33 0.54 7.42
C MET A 214 8.87 1.68 8.29
N LEU A 215 8.13 2.13 9.30
CA LEU A 215 8.58 3.16 10.23
C LEU A 215 9.86 2.75 10.98
N ASP A 216 9.96 1.51 11.45
CA ASP A 216 11.17 0.98 12.10
C ASP A 216 12.40 1.09 11.17
N MET A 217 12.20 1.06 9.85
CA MET A 217 13.26 1.23 8.86
C MET A 217 13.60 2.70 8.61
N TYR A 218 12.61 3.62 8.56
CA TYR A 218 12.80 5.02 8.15
C TYR A 218 13.05 6.01 9.30
N LEU A 219 12.27 5.92 10.38
CA LEU A 219 12.43 6.71 11.62
C LEU A 219 12.62 8.23 11.39
N LYS A 220 13.78 8.79 11.75
CA LYS A 220 14.11 10.21 11.57
C LYS A 220 13.97 10.66 10.10
N ASP A 221 14.10 9.72 9.16
CA ASP A 221 13.97 9.95 7.73
C ASP A 221 12.53 9.74 7.23
N TRP A 222 11.56 9.44 8.10
CA TRP A 222 10.15 9.28 7.73
C TRP A 222 9.57 10.51 7.02
N ARG A 223 10.15 11.70 7.24
CA ARG A 223 9.78 12.92 6.51
C ARG A 223 9.93 12.81 4.99
N LEU A 224 10.75 11.87 4.49
CA LEU A 224 10.88 11.56 3.06
C LEU A 224 9.62 10.93 2.47
N LEU A 225 8.74 10.38 3.32
CA LEU A 225 7.48 9.72 2.94
C LEU A 225 6.27 10.60 3.24
N ARG A 226 6.46 11.91 3.43
CA ARG A 226 5.36 12.80 3.79
C ARG A 226 4.48 13.05 2.58
N SER A 227 3.25 12.53 2.62
CA SER A 227 2.19 12.91 1.69
C SER A 227 1.93 14.42 1.74
N VAL A 228 1.80 15.00 0.55
CA VAL A 228 1.47 16.41 0.33
C VAL A 228 0.00 16.55 -0.10
N SER A 229 -0.58 15.49 -0.66
CA SER A 229 -1.98 15.47 -1.09
C SER A 229 -2.93 15.75 0.08
N THR A 230 -3.93 16.60 -0.16
CA THR A 230 -5.07 16.78 0.75
C THR A 230 -6.31 16.04 0.28
N SER A 231 -6.20 15.29 -0.82
CA SER A 231 -7.24 14.36 -1.25
C SER A 231 -7.44 13.28 -0.18
N GLY A 232 -8.66 12.75 -0.08
CA GLY A 232 -8.87 11.50 0.64
C GLY A 232 -7.99 10.38 0.05
N HIS A 233 -7.83 9.30 0.80
CA HIS A 233 -6.91 8.24 0.43
C HIS A 233 -7.62 6.88 0.62
N ASP A 234 -7.60 6.07 -0.44
CA ASP A 234 -8.20 4.73 -0.51
C ASP A 234 -7.59 3.99 -1.71
N GLY A 235 -7.68 2.65 -1.72
CA GLY A 235 -7.11 1.76 -2.72
C GLY A 235 -7.28 2.20 -4.18
N PRO A 236 -8.47 2.65 -4.64
CA PRO A 236 -8.66 3.12 -6.01
C PRO A 236 -8.28 4.58 -6.25
N ILE A 237 -8.19 5.41 -5.20
CA ILE A 237 -7.98 6.85 -5.28
C ILE A 237 -6.55 7.14 -5.71
N VAL A 238 -6.40 8.13 -6.60
CA VAL A 238 -5.09 8.67 -6.99
C VAL A 238 -4.76 9.79 -6.01
N SER A 239 -3.76 9.56 -5.16
CA SER A 239 -3.34 10.50 -4.11
C SER A 239 -2.02 11.17 -4.48
N ASP A 240 -0.91 10.64 -4.00
CA ASP A 240 0.46 10.98 -4.39
C ASP A 240 1.38 9.76 -4.26
N ARG A 241 2.60 9.87 -4.79
CA ARG A 241 3.56 8.77 -4.84
C ARG A 241 4.04 8.30 -3.47
N HIS A 242 4.13 9.22 -2.50
CA HIS A 242 4.56 8.91 -1.14
C HIS A 242 3.47 8.12 -0.42
N MET A 243 2.23 8.61 -0.47
CA MET A 243 1.08 7.92 0.12
C MET A 243 0.85 6.55 -0.53
N ALA A 244 0.88 6.49 -1.86
CA ALA A 244 0.73 5.23 -2.58
C ALA A 244 1.80 4.20 -2.21
N TYR A 245 3.03 4.64 -1.94
CA TYR A 245 4.10 3.76 -1.50
C TYR A 245 3.91 3.25 -0.06
N THR A 246 3.53 4.12 0.87
CA THR A 246 3.33 3.75 2.27
C THR A 246 2.10 2.86 2.45
N GLU A 247 0.95 3.29 1.93
CA GLU A 247 -0.30 2.53 2.04
C GLU A 247 -0.27 1.27 1.17
N GLY A 248 0.35 1.34 -0.02
CA GLY A 248 0.52 0.17 -0.87
C GLY A 248 1.32 -0.94 -0.19
N TRP A 249 2.35 -0.59 0.58
CA TRP A 249 3.07 -1.57 1.41
C TRP A 249 2.17 -2.24 2.45
N ALA A 250 1.35 -1.46 3.16
CA ALA A 250 0.47 -1.98 4.20
C ALA A 250 -0.71 -2.79 3.64
N GLU A 251 -1.36 -2.32 2.58
CA GLU A 251 -2.44 -3.04 1.90
C GLU A 251 -1.96 -4.36 1.27
N ALA A 252 -0.69 -4.44 0.84
CA ALA A 252 -0.14 -5.72 0.35
C ALA A 252 -0.13 -6.79 1.46
N PHE A 253 0.09 -6.42 2.73
CA PHE A 253 0.01 -7.35 3.85
C PHE A 253 -1.43 -7.80 4.11
N GLU A 254 -2.41 -6.89 4.00
CA GLU A 254 -3.82 -7.29 4.02
C GLU A 254 -4.13 -8.29 2.92
N ALA A 255 -3.63 -8.08 1.71
CA ALA A 255 -3.87 -8.99 0.59
C ALA A 255 -3.19 -10.35 0.76
N ILE A 256 -1.99 -10.40 1.33
CA ILE A 256 -1.27 -11.64 1.66
C ILE A 256 -2.05 -12.44 2.71
N TYR A 257 -2.39 -11.82 3.85
CA TYR A 257 -3.10 -12.50 4.94
C TYR A 257 -4.58 -12.74 4.64
N GLY A 258 -5.20 -11.90 3.81
CA GLY A 258 -6.61 -12.04 3.41
C GLY A 258 -6.89 -13.33 2.63
N GLN A 259 -5.86 -13.96 2.06
CA GLN A 259 -5.99 -15.31 1.47
C GLN A 259 -6.28 -16.40 2.50
N LEU A 260 -5.95 -16.16 3.77
CA LEU A 260 -6.18 -17.09 4.87
C LEU A 260 -7.59 -16.97 5.46
N ASN A 261 -8.31 -15.87 5.17
CA ASN A 261 -9.68 -15.68 5.64
C ASN A 261 -10.68 -16.25 4.61
N PRO A 262 -11.37 -17.36 4.91
CA PRO A 262 -12.29 -18.00 3.95
C PRO A 262 -13.56 -17.18 3.66
N LEU A 263 -13.94 -16.24 4.54
CA LEU A 263 -15.12 -15.39 4.37
C LEU A 263 -14.88 -14.28 3.34
N LEU A 264 -13.63 -13.84 3.19
CA LEU A 264 -13.23 -12.81 2.21
C LEU A 264 -13.01 -13.36 0.79
N LEU A 265 -13.26 -14.66 0.59
CA LEU A 265 -13.22 -15.30 -0.72
C LEU A 265 -14.59 -15.27 -1.43
N LYS A 266 -15.68 -14.95 -0.72
CA LYS A 266 -17.05 -14.96 -1.24
C LYS A 266 -17.81 -13.71 -0.82
N GLU A 267 -17.95 -12.76 -1.73
CA GLU A 267 -18.70 -11.51 -1.51
C GLU A 267 -20.14 -11.76 -1.04
N SER A 268 -20.75 -12.88 -1.44
CA SER A 268 -22.09 -13.29 -0.99
C SER A 268 -22.23 -13.46 0.53
N GLU A 269 -21.13 -13.66 1.27
CA GLU A 269 -21.15 -13.79 2.73
C GLU A 269 -21.09 -12.44 3.46
N ARG A 270 -20.91 -11.32 2.74
CA ARG A 270 -20.69 -9.97 3.31
C ARG A 270 -21.77 -9.53 4.29
N GLU A 271 -23.03 -9.54 3.86
CA GLU A 271 -24.16 -9.07 4.67
C GLU A 271 -24.40 -9.96 5.89
N LYS A 272 -24.25 -11.28 5.71
CA LYS A 272 -24.46 -12.28 6.76
C LYS A 272 -23.48 -12.13 7.93
N TYR A 273 -22.24 -11.73 7.66
CA TYR A 273 -21.20 -11.55 8.69
C TYR A 273 -20.82 -10.09 8.95
N ALA A 274 -21.65 -9.14 8.49
CA ALA A 274 -21.41 -7.70 8.64
C ALA A 274 -19.98 -7.28 8.23
N ILE A 275 -19.45 -7.89 7.18
CA ILE A 275 -18.15 -7.51 6.60
C ILE A 275 -18.39 -6.21 5.84
N SER A 276 -17.53 -5.21 6.00
CA SER A 276 -17.70 -3.98 5.26
C SER A 276 -17.38 -4.20 3.78
N GLU A 277 -18.08 -3.47 2.92
CA GLU A 277 -17.84 -3.51 1.47
C GLU A 277 -16.38 -3.19 1.15
N PHE A 278 -15.77 -2.26 1.91
CA PHE A 278 -14.39 -1.84 1.68
C PHE A 278 -13.38 -2.99 1.76
N GLN A 279 -13.60 -4.03 2.60
CA GLN A 279 -12.65 -5.14 2.70
C GLN A 279 -12.63 -5.99 1.42
N PHE A 280 -13.79 -6.17 0.76
CA PHE A 280 -13.88 -6.90 -0.50
C PHE A 280 -13.36 -6.07 -1.66
N THR A 281 -13.76 -4.79 -1.73
CA THR A 281 -13.36 -3.87 -2.79
C THR A 281 -11.89 -3.45 -2.69
N ARG A 282 -11.20 -3.74 -1.57
CA ARG A 282 -9.75 -3.67 -1.43
C ARG A 282 -9.05 -4.96 -1.86
N GLN A 283 -9.39 -6.08 -1.23
CA GLN A 283 -8.56 -7.29 -1.35
C GLN A 283 -8.72 -8.02 -2.69
N ASP A 284 -9.91 -8.09 -3.28
CA ASP A 284 -10.06 -8.77 -4.56
C ASP A 284 -9.38 -7.99 -5.70
N PRO A 285 -9.53 -6.66 -5.80
CA PRO A 285 -8.83 -5.90 -6.81
C PRO A 285 -7.31 -5.90 -6.64
N VAL A 286 -6.74 -5.76 -5.43
CA VAL A 286 -5.27 -5.89 -5.24
C VAL A 286 -4.76 -7.21 -5.82
N ARG A 287 -5.51 -8.31 -5.66
CA ARG A 287 -5.14 -9.64 -6.16
C ARG A 287 -5.44 -9.86 -7.65
N ARG A 288 -6.41 -9.16 -8.24
CA ARG A 288 -6.99 -9.51 -9.56
C ARG A 288 -7.11 -8.37 -10.58
N ASP A 289 -7.60 -7.19 -10.18
CA ASP A 289 -8.01 -6.11 -11.10
C ASP A 289 -7.10 -4.85 -11.00
N ARG A 290 -6.21 -4.83 -10.00
CA ARG A 290 -5.02 -3.98 -9.82
C ARG A 290 -5.21 -2.47 -9.99
N TYR A 291 -6.45 -1.99 -9.85
CA TYR A 291 -6.83 -0.57 -9.91
C TYR A 291 -6.29 0.19 -11.12
N ILE A 292 -6.08 -0.53 -12.23
CA ILE A 292 -5.48 0.06 -13.44
C ILE A 292 -6.47 0.95 -14.20
N TRP A 293 -7.76 0.77 -13.93
CA TRP A 293 -8.85 1.52 -14.54
C TRP A 293 -9.29 2.67 -13.64
N GLN A 294 -9.54 3.81 -14.28
CA GLN A 294 -10.13 5.00 -13.70
C GLN A 294 -11.61 5.07 -14.08
N ASN A 295 -12.48 4.93 -13.08
CA ASN A 295 -13.91 5.03 -13.28
C ASN A 295 -14.35 6.50 -13.16
N TYR A 296 -14.61 7.14 -14.29
CA TYR A 296 -15.41 8.37 -14.31
C TYR A 296 -16.86 7.99 -14.02
N LYS A 297 -17.55 8.77 -13.18
CA LYS A 297 -18.98 8.58 -12.89
C LYS A 297 -19.75 8.22 -14.18
N GLY A 298 -20.45 7.09 -14.19
CA GLY A 298 -21.34 6.67 -15.28
C GLY A 298 -20.74 5.90 -16.45
N LYS A 299 -19.42 5.58 -16.48
CA LYS A 299 -18.83 4.75 -17.55
C LYS A 299 -18.55 3.31 -17.07
N LYS A 300 -19.11 2.31 -17.76
CA LYS A 300 -18.88 0.87 -17.49
C LYS A 300 -17.47 0.38 -17.83
N SER A 301 -16.76 1.10 -18.70
CA SER A 301 -15.35 0.86 -19.02
C SER A 301 -14.59 2.13 -18.68
N GLY A 302 -13.86 2.12 -17.57
CA GLY A 302 -12.99 3.23 -17.16
C GLY A 302 -11.91 3.56 -18.20
N ILE A 303 -11.17 4.65 -18.00
CA ILE A 303 -9.96 4.95 -18.78
C ILE A 303 -8.77 4.30 -18.06
N LEU A 304 -7.83 3.69 -18.80
CA LEU A 304 -6.62 3.18 -18.16
C LEU A 304 -5.82 4.34 -17.55
N LYS A 305 -5.38 4.23 -16.31
CA LYS A 305 -4.53 5.22 -15.65
C LYS A 305 -3.21 5.38 -16.40
N ASN A 306 -2.65 6.60 -16.41
CA ASN A 306 -1.30 6.85 -16.93
C ASN A 306 -0.22 6.41 -15.91
N GLY A 307 1.06 6.53 -16.30
CA GLY A 307 2.19 6.08 -15.49
C GLY A 307 2.22 6.70 -14.09
N LEU A 308 2.08 8.02 -14.02
CA LEU A 308 2.10 8.77 -12.76
C LEU A 308 0.87 8.45 -11.90
N GLN A 309 -0.32 8.32 -12.49
CA GLN A 309 -1.54 7.95 -11.77
C GLN A 309 -1.45 6.55 -11.15
N LEU A 310 -0.88 5.56 -11.85
CA LEU A 310 -0.74 4.20 -11.33
C LEU A 310 0.17 4.15 -10.10
N ILE A 311 1.36 4.75 -10.20
CA ILE A 311 2.33 4.77 -9.11
C ILE A 311 1.97 5.79 -8.00
N SER A 312 0.88 6.54 -8.17
CA SER A 312 0.22 7.38 -7.15
C SER A 312 -1.12 6.79 -6.68
N THR A 313 -1.41 5.52 -6.99
CA THR A 313 -2.59 4.79 -6.51
C THR A 313 -2.16 3.71 -5.51
N GLU A 314 -2.65 3.78 -4.28
CA GLU A 314 -2.31 2.86 -3.17
C GLU A 314 -2.51 1.39 -3.56
N GLY A 315 -3.71 1.04 -4.05
CA GLY A 315 -4.04 -0.34 -4.38
C GLY A 315 -3.28 -0.88 -5.60
N ALA A 316 -2.83 -0.02 -6.52
CA ALA A 316 -1.99 -0.44 -7.63
C ALA A 316 -0.56 -0.77 -7.15
N VAL A 317 -0.02 0.05 -6.25
CA VAL A 317 1.27 -0.20 -5.59
C VAL A 317 1.18 -1.41 -4.65
N ALA A 318 0.02 -1.62 -3.99
CA ALA A 318 -0.24 -2.82 -3.19
C ALA A 318 -0.20 -4.10 -4.03
N GLY A 319 -0.80 -4.09 -5.23
CA GLY A 319 -0.73 -5.21 -6.18
C GLY A 319 0.70 -5.54 -6.60
N LEU A 320 1.50 -4.50 -6.86
CA LEU A 320 2.92 -4.64 -7.17
C LEU A 320 3.72 -5.26 -6.01
N PHE A 321 3.54 -4.76 -4.79
CA PHE A 321 4.17 -5.35 -3.60
C PHE A 321 3.71 -6.79 -3.37
N PHE A 322 2.42 -7.07 -3.51
CA PHE A 322 1.86 -8.40 -3.36
C PHE A 322 2.52 -9.40 -4.33
N ASP A 323 2.66 -9.05 -5.61
CA ASP A 323 3.32 -9.93 -6.60
C ASP A 323 4.81 -10.12 -6.29
N ILE A 324 5.52 -9.07 -5.85
CA ILE A 324 6.93 -9.18 -5.43
C ILE A 324 7.05 -10.15 -4.24
N MET A 325 6.20 -9.97 -3.24
CA MET A 325 6.22 -10.72 -1.98
C MET A 325 5.78 -12.18 -2.13
N THR A 326 4.93 -12.48 -3.12
CA THR A 326 4.44 -13.83 -3.39
C THR A 326 5.15 -14.53 -4.57
N SER A 327 6.08 -13.83 -5.24
CA SER A 327 6.84 -14.39 -6.35
C SER A 327 7.78 -15.50 -5.88
N ARG A 328 7.54 -16.73 -6.38
CA ARG A 328 8.45 -17.87 -6.17
C ARG A 328 9.81 -17.73 -6.85
N LYS A 329 9.99 -16.70 -7.69
CA LYS A 329 11.24 -16.42 -8.40
C LYS A 329 12.13 -15.44 -7.66
N ILE A 330 11.62 -14.78 -6.62
CA ILE A 330 12.40 -13.88 -5.78
C ILE A 330 12.62 -14.60 -4.45
N GLU A 331 13.88 -14.86 -4.12
CA GLU A 331 14.21 -15.43 -2.83
C GLU A 331 14.09 -14.39 -1.71
N SER A 332 13.44 -14.75 -0.62
CA SER A 332 13.28 -13.95 0.60
C SER A 332 12.86 -12.48 0.33
N PRO A 333 11.75 -12.26 -0.39
CA PRO A 333 11.37 -10.92 -0.86
C PRO A 333 11.18 -9.93 0.30
N PHE A 334 10.64 -10.37 1.44
CA PHE A 334 10.48 -9.51 2.61
C PHE A 334 11.81 -8.96 3.13
N LEU A 335 12.82 -9.82 3.32
CA LEU A 335 14.12 -9.40 3.85
C LEU A 335 14.83 -8.43 2.90
N LYS A 336 14.66 -8.63 1.59
CA LYS A 336 15.17 -7.72 0.56
C LYS A 336 14.44 -6.38 0.61
N SER A 337 13.11 -6.36 0.74
CA SER A 337 12.33 -5.13 0.96
C SER A 337 12.84 -4.33 2.16
N ILE A 338 12.98 -5.01 3.31
CA ILE A 338 13.49 -4.41 4.55
C ILE A 338 14.91 -3.86 4.35
N THR A 339 15.78 -4.60 3.67
CA THR A 339 17.15 -4.16 3.37
C THR A 339 17.14 -2.89 2.50
N VAL A 340 16.29 -2.83 1.47
CA VAL A 340 16.19 -1.67 0.58
C VAL A 340 15.66 -0.45 1.34
N MET A 341 14.57 -0.60 2.10
CA MET A 341 14.00 0.46 2.92
C MET A 341 15.00 0.99 3.95
N TYR A 342 15.78 0.11 4.58
CA TYR A 342 16.77 0.50 5.56
C TYR A 342 17.99 1.19 4.94
N LYS A 343 18.57 0.63 3.88
CA LYS A 343 19.81 1.17 3.29
C LYS A 343 19.59 2.42 2.47
N TYR A 344 18.50 2.48 1.70
CA TYR A 344 18.34 3.49 0.65
C TYR A 344 17.24 4.52 0.92
N LYS A 345 16.31 4.24 1.84
CA LYS A 345 15.22 5.15 2.21
C LYS A 345 14.45 5.72 1.00
N PRO A 346 14.00 4.88 0.04
CA PRO A 346 13.30 5.38 -1.13
C PRO A 346 12.06 6.22 -0.76
N SER A 347 11.86 7.37 -1.39
CA SER A 347 10.70 8.24 -1.15
C SER A 347 9.44 7.74 -1.85
N ASP A 348 9.58 6.92 -2.89
CA ASP A 348 8.46 6.33 -3.63
C ASP A 348 8.76 4.90 -4.13
N PHE A 349 7.74 4.28 -4.72
CA PHE A 349 7.82 2.90 -5.21
C PHE A 349 8.80 2.69 -6.37
N ILE A 350 8.94 3.67 -7.29
CA ILE A 350 9.89 3.54 -8.41
C ILE A 350 11.32 3.61 -7.91
N GLN A 351 11.61 4.52 -6.98
CA GLN A 351 12.90 4.57 -6.32
C GLN A 351 13.19 3.27 -5.57
N PHE A 352 12.18 2.69 -4.89
CA PHE A 352 12.31 1.40 -4.24
C PHE A 352 12.74 0.29 -5.22
N ILE A 353 12.12 0.18 -6.39
CA ILE A 353 12.50 -0.80 -7.42
C ILE A 353 13.93 -0.56 -7.93
N LYS A 354 14.30 0.69 -8.21
CA LYS A 354 15.66 1.05 -8.65
C LYS A 354 16.72 0.70 -7.60
N CYS A 355 16.46 1.02 -6.34
CA CYS A 355 17.33 0.67 -5.21
C CYS A 355 17.41 -0.83 -4.99
N TRP A 356 16.31 -1.57 -5.18
CA TRP A 356 16.34 -3.03 -5.13
C TRP A 356 17.23 -3.60 -6.22
N VAL A 357 17.06 -3.20 -7.48
CA VAL A 357 17.90 -3.71 -8.58
C VAL A 357 19.37 -3.38 -8.38
N LYS A 358 19.67 -2.21 -7.80
CA LYS A 358 21.04 -1.84 -7.40
C LYS A 358 21.61 -2.79 -6.34
N GLU A 359 20.84 -3.15 -5.33
CA GLU A 359 21.29 -4.03 -4.24
C GLU A 359 21.29 -5.52 -4.61
N PHE A 360 20.29 -5.96 -5.39
CA PHE A 360 19.99 -7.34 -5.71
C PHE A 360 19.81 -7.52 -7.23
N GLY A 361 20.86 -7.24 -8.00
CA GLY A 361 20.82 -7.23 -9.47
C GLY A 361 20.35 -8.54 -10.12
N ALA A 362 20.47 -9.68 -9.43
CA ALA A 362 19.94 -10.96 -9.90
C ALA A 362 18.41 -10.98 -10.05
N ASP A 363 17.69 -10.17 -9.27
CA ASP A 363 16.22 -10.10 -9.31
C ASP A 363 15.70 -9.18 -10.44
N LYS A 364 16.59 -8.41 -11.11
CA LYS A 364 16.23 -7.37 -12.09
C LYS A 364 15.19 -7.81 -13.09
N GLN A 365 15.42 -8.95 -13.75
CA GLN A 365 14.52 -9.45 -14.79
C GLN A 365 13.11 -9.73 -14.24
N VAL A 366 13.02 -10.31 -13.04
CA VAL A 366 11.74 -10.66 -12.42
C VAL A 366 11.02 -9.41 -11.94
N LEU A 367 11.73 -8.50 -11.26
CA LEU A 367 11.16 -7.24 -10.78
C LEU A 367 10.65 -6.34 -11.89
N TYR A 368 11.44 -6.14 -12.94
CA TYR A 368 11.01 -5.35 -14.08
C TYR A 368 9.83 -6.01 -14.77
N ARG A 369 9.80 -7.34 -14.83
CA ARG A 369 8.66 -8.03 -15.43
C ARG A 369 7.39 -7.84 -14.61
N ILE A 370 7.47 -7.94 -13.28
CA ILE A 370 6.32 -7.64 -12.40
C ILE A 370 5.88 -6.19 -12.64
N LEU A 371 6.77 -5.21 -12.42
CA LEU A 371 6.42 -3.79 -12.58
C LEU A 371 5.75 -3.48 -13.91
N LEU A 372 6.36 -3.92 -15.01
CA LEU A 372 5.91 -3.55 -16.35
C LEU A 372 4.65 -4.30 -16.78
N GLU A 373 4.53 -5.59 -16.45
CA GLU A 373 3.27 -6.29 -16.70
C GLU A 373 2.16 -5.68 -15.87
N GLU A 374 2.38 -5.41 -14.58
CA GLU A 374 1.36 -4.86 -13.68
C GLU A 374 0.86 -3.49 -14.09
N THR A 375 1.78 -2.62 -14.48
CA THR A 375 1.45 -1.28 -14.96
C THR A 375 1.03 -1.27 -16.43
N ARG A 376 0.95 -2.43 -17.09
CA ARG A 376 0.67 -2.53 -18.53
C ARG A 376 1.62 -1.65 -19.35
N TYR A 377 2.87 -1.56 -18.91
CA TYR A 377 3.98 -0.82 -19.53
C TYR A 377 3.74 0.69 -19.67
N VAL A 378 2.70 1.26 -19.04
CA VAL A 378 2.38 2.68 -19.18
C VAL A 378 3.35 3.60 -18.42
N THR A 379 4.15 3.05 -17.50
CA THR A 379 5.26 3.78 -16.88
C THR A 379 6.42 4.02 -17.85
N MET A 380 6.48 3.30 -18.97
CA MET A 380 7.51 3.45 -19.99
C MET A 380 7.02 4.17 -21.25
N SER A 381 5.75 4.00 -21.64
CA SER A 381 5.22 4.56 -22.87
C SER A 381 3.73 4.86 -22.81
N ASN A 382 3.34 6.07 -23.22
CA ASN A 382 1.92 6.41 -23.39
C ASN A 382 1.27 5.59 -24.52
N GLU A 383 2.02 5.12 -25.52
CA GLU A 383 1.50 4.25 -26.57
C GLU A 383 1.07 2.88 -26.01
N ALA A 384 1.77 2.38 -24.99
CA ALA A 384 1.40 1.14 -24.31
C ALA A 384 -0.03 1.18 -23.79
N ARG A 385 -0.45 2.33 -23.26
CA ARG A 385 -1.79 2.55 -22.73
C ARG A 385 -2.87 2.34 -23.79
N LYS A 386 -2.68 2.92 -24.97
CA LYS A 386 -3.60 2.76 -26.10
C LYS A 386 -3.62 1.32 -26.60
N LEU A 387 -2.46 0.72 -26.83
CA LEU A 387 -2.37 -0.65 -27.35
C LEU A 387 -2.95 -1.68 -26.37
N TYR A 388 -2.74 -1.50 -25.07
CA TYR A 388 -3.36 -2.35 -24.06
C TYR A 388 -4.89 -2.18 -24.03
N TYR A 389 -5.38 -0.95 -24.11
CA TYR A 389 -6.83 -0.69 -24.19
C TYR A 389 -7.45 -1.40 -25.40
N ASP A 390 -6.85 -1.26 -26.58
CA ASP A 390 -7.31 -1.92 -27.81
C ASP A 390 -7.30 -3.46 -27.65
N TYR A 391 -6.23 -4.01 -27.06
CA TYR A 391 -6.13 -5.43 -26.73
C TYR A 391 -7.25 -5.89 -25.78
N TYR A 392 -7.50 -5.16 -24.70
CA TYR A 392 -8.55 -5.48 -23.74
C TYR A 392 -9.94 -5.44 -24.39
N GLN A 393 -10.25 -4.37 -25.12
CA GLN A 393 -11.53 -4.21 -25.82
C GLN A 393 -11.74 -5.28 -26.90
N ALA A 394 -10.69 -5.66 -27.63
CA ALA A 394 -10.74 -6.76 -28.58
C ALA A 394 -11.10 -8.08 -27.89
N GLY A 395 -10.49 -8.37 -26.74
CA GLY A 395 -10.82 -9.56 -25.93
C GLY A 395 -12.27 -9.57 -25.44
N VAL A 396 -12.79 -8.42 -24.99
CA VAL A 396 -14.21 -8.28 -24.59
C VAL A 396 -15.14 -8.50 -25.78
N LYS A 397 -14.89 -7.85 -26.92
CA LYS A 397 -15.71 -7.97 -28.13
C LYS A 397 -15.69 -9.39 -28.69
N PHE A 398 -14.54 -10.06 -28.69
CA PHE A 398 -14.40 -11.45 -29.12
C PHE A 398 -15.25 -12.39 -28.24
N LYS A 399 -15.18 -12.25 -26.90
CA LYS A 399 -16.04 -13.01 -25.97
C LYS A 399 -17.53 -12.77 -26.18
N GLN A 400 -17.90 -11.59 -26.66
CA GLN A 400 -19.28 -11.22 -27.00
C GLN A 400 -19.70 -11.65 -28.42
N GLY A 401 -18.83 -12.29 -29.19
CA GLY A 401 -19.10 -12.66 -30.60
C GLY A 401 -19.17 -11.46 -31.56
N LYS A 402 -18.68 -10.28 -31.14
CA LYS A 402 -18.72 -9.02 -31.92
C LYS A 402 -17.42 -8.74 -32.71
N LEU A 403 -16.44 -9.64 -32.62
CA LEU A 403 -15.17 -9.55 -33.32
C LEU A 403 -14.77 -10.97 -33.72
N ASP A 404 -14.31 -11.16 -34.96
CA ASP A 404 -13.82 -12.45 -35.41
C ASP A 404 -12.44 -12.77 -34.81
N LYS A 405 -12.07 -14.06 -34.89
CA LYS A 405 -10.83 -14.57 -34.31
C LYS A 405 -9.58 -13.90 -34.92
N ASN A 406 -9.54 -13.71 -36.24
CA ASN A 406 -8.35 -13.19 -36.92
C ASN A 406 -8.12 -11.73 -36.55
N ALA A 407 -9.18 -10.92 -36.50
CA ALA A 407 -9.09 -9.53 -36.06
C ALA A 407 -8.65 -9.40 -34.59
N SER A 408 -9.18 -10.27 -33.71
CA SER A 408 -8.78 -10.33 -32.29
C SER A 408 -7.30 -10.72 -32.12
N GLU A 409 -6.84 -11.73 -32.86
CA GLU A 409 -5.45 -12.21 -32.83
C GLU A 409 -4.46 -11.16 -33.37
N LEU A 410 -4.83 -10.41 -34.41
CA LEU A 410 -3.99 -9.32 -34.94
C LEU A 410 -3.73 -8.24 -33.87
N ILE A 411 -4.78 -7.79 -33.16
CA ILE A 411 -4.66 -6.77 -32.10
C ILE A 411 -3.84 -7.33 -30.93
N ARG A 412 -4.11 -8.58 -30.53
CA ARG A 412 -3.33 -9.27 -29.49
C ARG A 412 -1.84 -9.34 -29.83
N ASN A 413 -1.49 -9.76 -31.04
CA ASN A 413 -0.10 -9.90 -31.46
C ASN A 413 0.63 -8.55 -31.51
N LYS A 414 -0.07 -7.48 -31.90
CA LYS A 414 0.47 -6.12 -31.85
C LYS A 414 0.86 -5.73 -30.41
N TRP A 415 -0.03 -5.93 -29.45
CA TRP A 415 0.25 -5.68 -28.04
C TRP A 415 1.40 -6.54 -27.49
N LEU A 416 1.36 -7.85 -27.77
CA LEU A 416 2.38 -8.79 -27.28
C LEU A 416 3.78 -8.45 -27.82
N THR A 417 3.88 -8.08 -29.09
CA THR A 417 5.17 -7.69 -29.69
C THR A 417 5.70 -6.42 -29.05
N PHE A 418 4.86 -5.38 -28.95
CA PHE A 418 5.22 -4.09 -28.41
C PHE A 418 5.70 -4.17 -26.95
N LYS A 419 4.99 -4.93 -26.10
CA LYS A 419 5.39 -5.07 -24.69
C LYS A 419 6.72 -5.80 -24.51
N GLU A 420 7.03 -6.80 -25.35
CA GLU A 420 8.31 -7.51 -25.27
C GLU A 420 9.47 -6.63 -25.76
N GLU A 421 9.23 -5.75 -26.74
CA GLU A 421 10.22 -4.74 -27.16
C GLU A 421 10.51 -3.74 -26.03
N LEU A 422 9.47 -3.23 -25.36
CA LEU A 422 9.64 -2.36 -24.19
C LEU A 422 10.37 -3.07 -23.05
N PHE A 423 10.05 -4.34 -22.77
CA PHE A 423 10.77 -5.11 -21.77
C PHE A 423 12.26 -5.23 -22.09
N LYS A 424 12.61 -5.56 -23.35
CA LYS A 424 14.02 -5.61 -23.79
C LYS A 424 14.73 -4.26 -23.60
N LYS A 425 14.06 -3.16 -23.93
CA LYS A 425 14.59 -1.80 -23.73
C LYS A 425 14.81 -1.49 -22.25
N ALA A 426 13.87 -1.86 -21.38
CA ALA A 426 14.01 -1.69 -19.93
C ALA A 426 15.25 -2.44 -19.39
N MET A 427 15.47 -3.67 -19.86
CA MET A 427 16.61 -4.48 -19.44
C MET A 427 17.97 -3.88 -19.84
N GLN A 428 18.02 -3.08 -20.91
CA GLN A 428 19.23 -2.43 -21.41
C GLN A 428 19.53 -1.08 -20.77
N SER A 429 18.49 -0.30 -20.42
CA SER A 429 18.63 1.12 -20.06
C SER A 429 18.26 1.46 -18.61
N ASP A 430 17.77 0.49 -17.83
CA ASP A 430 17.21 0.68 -16.48
C ASP A 430 16.10 1.74 -16.39
N ASN A 431 15.53 2.09 -17.54
CA ASN A 431 14.52 3.11 -17.69
C ASN A 431 13.14 2.48 -17.67
N ILE A 432 12.58 2.34 -16.46
CA ILE A 432 11.27 1.74 -16.17
C ILE A 432 10.17 2.79 -15.96
N ASP A 433 10.55 4.07 -15.97
CA ASP A 433 9.77 5.21 -15.55
C ASP A 433 9.82 6.39 -16.54
N SER A 434 10.24 6.16 -17.80
CA SER A 434 10.33 7.22 -18.83
C SER A 434 9.02 7.93 -19.14
N ASN A 435 7.88 7.35 -18.78
CA ASN A 435 6.54 7.91 -18.96
C ASN A 435 5.86 8.20 -17.62
N ILE A 436 6.65 8.50 -16.58
CA ILE A 436 6.20 9.07 -15.32
C ILE A 436 6.62 10.55 -15.31
N GLY A 437 5.63 11.43 -15.32
CA GLY A 437 5.83 12.88 -15.32
C GLY A 437 6.12 13.44 -13.93
N PRO A 438 6.47 14.73 -13.84
CA PRO A 438 6.61 15.41 -12.56
C PRO A 438 5.26 15.55 -11.84
N ASP A 439 5.33 15.58 -10.51
CA ASP A 439 4.21 16.04 -9.69
C ASP A 439 4.09 17.56 -9.80
N LEU A 440 2.93 18.04 -10.23
CA LEU A 440 2.68 19.45 -10.45
C LEU A 440 1.67 19.93 -9.40
N TRP A 441 2.19 20.28 -8.23
CA TRP A 441 1.38 20.68 -7.07
C TRP A 441 1.05 22.16 -7.09
N ILE A 442 -0.22 22.46 -6.83
CA ILE A 442 -0.71 23.81 -6.53
C ILE A 442 -1.39 23.80 -5.16
N ASN A 443 -1.04 24.76 -4.32
CA ASN A 443 -1.74 25.02 -3.06
C ASN A 443 -2.85 26.03 -3.32
N LEU A 444 -4.08 25.70 -2.94
CA LEU A 444 -5.22 26.59 -2.93
C LEU A 444 -5.54 27.02 -1.50
N LYS A 445 -5.74 28.32 -1.30
CA LYS A 445 -6.28 28.89 -0.05
C LYS A 445 -7.79 29.00 -0.18
N ILE A 446 -8.52 28.07 0.42
CA ILE A 446 -9.98 28.06 0.40
C ILE A 446 -10.52 28.86 1.59
N PRO A 447 -11.33 29.91 1.35
CA PRO A 447 -11.98 30.65 2.43
C PRO A 447 -12.84 29.73 3.28
N SER A 448 -12.61 29.73 4.58
CA SER A 448 -13.42 28.97 5.52
C SER A 448 -14.68 29.75 5.92
N LYS A 449 -15.74 29.04 6.31
CA LYS A 449 -16.93 29.67 6.90
C LYS A 449 -16.67 29.90 8.40
N ASP A 450 -17.41 30.84 8.99
CA ASP A 450 -17.54 31.00 10.45
C ASP A 450 -16.25 31.40 11.20
N ASN A 451 -15.52 32.42 10.74
CA ASN A 451 -14.29 32.95 11.38
C ASN A 451 -13.17 31.91 11.63
N LYS A 452 -13.21 30.77 10.94
CA LYS A 452 -12.13 29.78 10.98
C LYS A 452 -10.99 30.19 10.03
N PRO A 453 -9.76 29.74 10.28
CA PRO A 453 -8.66 29.92 9.34
C PRO A 453 -9.01 29.35 7.96
N ASP A 454 -8.52 29.99 6.90
CA ASP A 454 -8.57 29.46 5.53
C ASP A 454 -7.98 28.04 5.50
N ARG A 455 -8.57 27.17 4.69
CA ARG A 455 -8.10 25.79 4.52
C ARG A 455 -7.13 25.72 3.34
N ASP A 456 -6.03 25.03 3.54
CA ASP A 456 -5.11 24.66 2.47
C ASP A 456 -5.58 23.38 1.79
N GLU A 457 -5.69 23.45 0.46
CA GLU A 457 -5.85 22.26 -0.38
C GLU A 457 -4.68 22.14 -1.34
N ASN A 458 -4.02 21.00 -1.35
CA ASN A 458 -2.93 20.72 -2.27
C ASN A 458 -3.44 19.80 -3.36
N ILE A 459 -3.38 20.28 -4.60
CA ILE A 459 -3.91 19.56 -5.76
C ILE A 459 -2.77 19.33 -6.74
N ASN A 460 -2.63 18.10 -7.20
CA ASN A 460 -1.69 17.78 -8.25
C ASN A 460 -2.40 17.78 -9.59
N ILE A 461 -2.11 18.76 -10.44
CA ILE A 461 -2.79 18.89 -11.73
C ILE A 461 -2.41 17.76 -12.71
N SER A 462 -1.26 17.09 -12.51
CA SER A 462 -0.85 15.91 -13.28
C SER A 462 -1.69 14.67 -12.91
N LEU A 463 -2.33 14.68 -11.74
CA LEU A 463 -3.13 13.57 -11.20
C LEU A 463 -4.63 13.90 -11.08
N PHE A 464 -4.98 15.18 -11.16
CA PHE A 464 -6.30 15.72 -10.86
C PHE A 464 -7.45 15.00 -11.58
N GLU A 465 -8.53 14.76 -10.84
CA GLU A 465 -9.77 14.21 -11.36
C GLU A 465 -10.96 15.13 -11.11
N PRO A 466 -11.96 15.17 -12.01
CA PRO A 466 -13.06 16.14 -11.96
C PRO A 466 -14.07 15.77 -10.86
N GLU A 467 -13.71 16.05 -9.62
CA GLU A 467 -14.60 15.95 -8.47
C GLU A 467 -15.48 17.20 -8.37
N ASN A 468 -16.77 17.01 -8.03
CA ASN A 468 -17.77 18.08 -7.99
C ASN A 468 -17.29 19.32 -7.19
N TRP A 469 -16.64 19.11 -6.05
CA TRP A 469 -16.22 20.24 -5.21
C TRP A 469 -15.14 21.09 -5.88
N LEU A 470 -14.24 20.48 -6.64
CA LEU A 470 -13.13 21.13 -7.32
C LEU A 470 -13.60 21.73 -8.65
N LEU A 471 -14.49 21.04 -9.37
CA LEU A 471 -15.21 21.62 -10.52
C LEU A 471 -15.91 22.93 -10.14
N ASN A 472 -16.60 22.97 -8.99
CA ASN A 472 -17.22 24.20 -8.49
C ASN A 472 -16.21 25.32 -8.21
N LYS A 473 -14.94 25.00 -7.88
CA LYS A 473 -13.88 26.01 -7.72
C LYS A 473 -13.41 26.54 -9.06
N PHE A 474 -13.17 25.65 -10.03
CA PHE A 474 -12.86 26.04 -11.40
C PHE A 474 -13.97 26.91 -11.99
N GLU A 475 -15.23 26.51 -11.85
CA GLU A 475 -16.38 27.26 -12.36
C GLU A 475 -16.48 28.65 -11.73
N ALA A 476 -16.28 28.74 -10.41
CA ALA A 476 -16.26 30.03 -9.73
C ALA A 476 -15.10 30.93 -10.17
N ALA A 477 -14.03 30.39 -10.74
CA ALA A 477 -12.94 31.14 -11.38
C ALA A 477 -13.16 31.41 -12.88
N GLY A 478 -14.32 31.06 -13.44
CA GLY A 478 -14.64 31.24 -14.85
C GLY A 478 -14.11 30.14 -15.77
N ILE A 479 -13.75 28.97 -15.21
CA ILE A 479 -13.30 27.79 -15.97
C ILE A 479 -14.42 26.77 -15.94
N THR A 480 -15.04 26.53 -17.09
CA THR A 480 -16.20 25.64 -17.23
C THR A 480 -15.81 24.17 -17.10
N GLU A 481 -16.77 23.30 -16.75
CA GLU A 481 -16.56 21.85 -16.71
C GLU A 481 -16.05 21.32 -18.08
N ALA A 482 -16.57 21.84 -19.19
CA ALA A 482 -16.12 21.46 -20.53
C ALA A 482 -14.63 21.75 -20.75
N GLU A 483 -14.12 22.86 -20.24
CA GLU A 483 -12.71 23.24 -20.34
C GLU A 483 -11.83 22.38 -19.43
N VAL A 484 -12.32 22.02 -18.24
CA VAL A 484 -11.64 21.07 -17.35
C VAL A 484 -11.53 19.70 -18.03
N LEU A 485 -12.59 19.24 -18.70
CA LEU A 485 -12.58 17.98 -19.45
C LEU A 485 -11.64 18.02 -20.65
N GLU A 486 -11.58 19.13 -21.38
CA GLU A 486 -10.58 19.31 -22.45
C GLU A 486 -9.15 19.37 -21.89
N PHE A 487 -8.94 19.95 -20.70
CA PHE A 487 -7.66 19.89 -20.00
C PHE A 487 -7.25 18.45 -19.69
N ILE A 488 -8.15 17.64 -19.10
CA ILE A 488 -7.88 16.23 -18.78
C ILE A 488 -7.56 15.47 -20.08
N LYS A 489 -8.33 15.68 -21.13
CA LYS A 489 -8.11 15.05 -22.43
C LYS A 489 -6.77 15.42 -23.05
N ALA A 490 -6.36 16.69 -22.94
CA ALA A 490 -5.05 17.15 -23.38
C ALA A 490 -3.93 16.48 -22.56
N ARG A 491 -4.05 16.44 -21.23
CA ARG A 491 -3.13 15.72 -20.33
C ARG A 491 -2.98 14.26 -20.74
N GLU A 492 -4.10 13.55 -20.93
CA GLU A 492 -4.08 12.13 -21.31
C GLU A 492 -3.49 11.87 -22.69
N ALA A 493 -3.69 12.80 -23.64
CA ALA A 493 -3.13 12.70 -24.98
C ALA A 493 -1.59 12.81 -24.98
N VAL A 494 -1.04 13.71 -24.15
CA VAL A 494 0.42 13.88 -24.02
C VAL A 494 1.02 12.76 -23.14
N GLY A 495 0.25 12.24 -22.17
CA GLY A 495 0.65 11.15 -21.27
C GLY A 495 1.54 11.62 -20.12
N VAL A 496 2.52 12.48 -20.40
CA VAL A 496 3.38 13.15 -19.42
C VAL A 496 3.33 14.65 -19.66
N LEU A 497 2.97 15.42 -18.64
CA LEU A 497 3.01 16.88 -18.70
C LEU A 497 4.48 17.36 -18.58
N PRO A 498 5.09 17.95 -19.61
CA PRO A 498 6.51 18.31 -19.62
C PRO A 498 6.76 19.72 -19.04
N TYR A 499 5.99 20.11 -18.03
CA TYR A 499 6.04 21.43 -17.42
C TYR A 499 6.81 21.39 -16.09
N LYS A 500 7.34 22.53 -15.65
CA LYS A 500 8.07 22.63 -14.37
C LYS A 500 7.15 22.95 -13.20
N THR A 501 6.05 23.66 -13.47
CA THR A 501 5.12 24.12 -12.42
C THR A 501 3.67 23.83 -12.81
N ALA A 502 2.79 23.85 -11.81
CA ALA A 502 1.37 23.70 -12.06
C ALA A 502 0.80 24.89 -12.84
N THR A 503 1.27 26.11 -12.51
CA THR A 503 0.94 27.33 -13.25
C THR A 503 1.28 27.21 -14.73
N GLU A 504 2.50 26.78 -15.09
CA GLU A 504 2.92 26.65 -16.50
C GLU A 504 1.98 25.73 -17.30
N ALA A 505 1.60 24.60 -16.71
CA ALA A 505 0.70 23.64 -17.36
C ALA A 505 -0.73 24.19 -17.51
N LEU A 506 -1.24 24.89 -16.48
CA LEU A 506 -2.55 25.54 -16.55
C LEU A 506 -2.56 26.64 -17.61
N GLU A 507 -1.52 27.47 -17.69
CA GLU A 507 -1.40 28.52 -18.71
C GLU A 507 -1.36 27.94 -20.12
N ALA A 508 -0.60 26.85 -20.32
CA ALA A 508 -0.47 26.21 -21.62
C ALA A 508 -1.78 25.60 -22.13
N ILE A 509 -2.66 25.13 -21.22
CA ILE A 509 -3.87 24.38 -21.59
C ILE A 509 -5.14 25.23 -21.49
N LEU A 510 -5.27 26.05 -20.44
CA LEU A 510 -6.45 26.89 -20.18
C LEU A 510 -6.25 28.36 -20.60
N GLY A 511 -5.00 28.78 -20.85
CA GLY A 511 -4.63 30.15 -21.19
C GLY A 511 -4.25 31.01 -19.97
N ALA A 512 -3.42 32.03 -20.22
CA ALA A 512 -2.87 32.90 -19.18
C ALA A 512 -3.95 33.68 -18.40
N GLU A 513 -4.96 34.20 -19.08
CA GLU A 513 -6.03 35.00 -18.47
C GLU A 513 -6.82 34.20 -17.42
N LYS A 514 -7.25 32.98 -17.78
CA LYS A 514 -8.00 32.10 -16.88
C LYS A 514 -7.15 31.59 -15.73
N THR A 515 -5.89 31.28 -16.01
CA THR A 515 -4.95 30.86 -14.97
C THR A 515 -4.72 31.98 -13.96
N ALA A 516 -4.55 33.22 -14.42
CA ALA A 516 -4.44 34.39 -13.55
C ALA A 516 -5.71 34.62 -12.71
N ALA A 517 -6.90 34.47 -13.31
CA ALA A 517 -8.17 34.58 -12.59
C ALA A 517 -8.30 33.50 -11.49
N PHE A 518 -7.97 32.24 -11.81
CA PHE A 518 -7.97 31.14 -10.85
C PHE A 518 -7.00 31.38 -9.69
N LYS A 519 -5.76 31.80 -10.00
CA LYS A 519 -4.74 32.11 -8.99
C LYS A 519 -5.15 33.27 -8.09
N ALA A 520 -5.69 34.34 -8.66
CA ALA A 520 -6.15 35.49 -7.87
C ALA A 520 -7.28 35.10 -6.92
N LYS A 521 -8.24 34.30 -7.39
CA LYS A 521 -9.42 33.90 -6.60
C LYS A 521 -9.09 33.01 -5.41
N TYR A 522 -8.18 32.04 -5.60
CA TYR A 522 -7.83 31.05 -4.58
C TYR A 522 -6.45 31.28 -3.95
N LYS A 523 -5.85 32.45 -4.18
CA LYS A 523 -4.46 32.79 -3.80
C LYS A 523 -3.51 31.64 -4.14
N ALA A 524 -3.72 31.04 -5.31
CA ALA A 524 -3.11 29.77 -5.64
C ALA A 524 -1.61 29.95 -5.95
N SER A 525 -0.78 29.09 -5.35
CA SER A 525 0.67 29.13 -5.52
C SER A 525 1.22 27.76 -5.83
N ASP A 526 2.18 27.69 -6.75
CA ASP A 526 2.92 26.47 -7.00
C ASP A 526 3.61 26.00 -5.72
N MET A 527 3.57 24.69 -5.47
CA MET A 527 4.42 24.08 -4.47
C MET A 527 5.65 23.55 -5.17
N THR A 528 6.76 24.26 -5.01
CA THR A 528 8.07 23.71 -5.37
C THR A 528 8.50 22.84 -4.18
N GLU A 529 8.47 21.52 -4.36
CA GLU A 529 9.04 20.58 -3.38
C GLU A 529 10.50 20.91 -3.04
#